data_AF-A0A7C4Z8M1-F1
#
_entry.id   AF-A0A7C4Z8M1-F1
#
_cell.length_a   1.000
_cell.length_b   1.000
_cell.length_c   1.000
_cell.angle_alpha   90.00
_cell.angle_beta   90.00
_cell.angle_gamma   90.00
#
_symmetry.space_group_name_H-M   'P 1'
#
loop_
_entity.id
_entity.type
_entity.pdbx_description
1 polymer ?
#
loop_
_entity_poly.entity_id
_entity_poly.type
_entity_poly.pdbx_seq_one_letter_code
_entity_poly.pdbx_strand_id
1 'polypeptide(L)' 'MISLYRCGVLAALALAVVLPVGQAADKDEFADLIGKPAPDFEGDFAVNGKPGKLSDLKGKVVLVDFWAVWCGPC' A
#
# COMPACT_ATOMS: atom_id res chain seq x y z
N MET A 1 49.10 1.18 9.32
CA MET A 1 48.00 2.04 9.82
C MET A 1 46.94 2.36 8.76
N ILE A 2 47.29 2.67 7.50
CA ILE A 2 46.33 2.91 6.39
C ILE A 2 45.57 1.66 5.93
N SER A 3 46.18 0.47 5.97
CA SER A 3 45.57 -0.78 5.48
C SER A 3 44.40 -1.28 6.36
N LEU A 4 44.49 -1.12 7.68
CA LEU A 4 43.43 -1.47 8.62
C LEU A 4 42.24 -0.50 8.54
N TYR A 5 42.51 0.79 8.32
CA TYR A 5 41.48 1.81 8.13
C TYR A 5 40.70 1.59 6.83
N ARG A 6 41.37 1.18 5.75
CA ARG A 6 40.71 0.85 4.47
C ARG A 6 39.83 -0.41 4.57
N CYS A 7 40.26 -1.43 5.31
CA CYS A 7 39.45 -2.63 5.52
C CYS A 7 38.24 -2.34 6.43
N GLY A 8 38.43 -1.56 7.51
CA GLY A 8 37.36 -1.17 8.42
C GLY A 8 36.33 -0.21 7.79
N VAL A 9 36.79 0.77 7.00
CA VAL A 9 35.91 1.69 6.27
C VAL A 9 35.13 0.98 5.17
N LEU A 10 35.75 0.04 4.45
CA LEU A 10 35.06 -0.79 3.46
C LEU A 10 34.02 -1.73 4.11
N ALA A 11 34.35 -2.32 5.26
CA ALA A 11 33.40 -3.15 6.01
C ALA A 11 32.22 -2.32 6.55
N ALA A 12 32.47 -1.11 7.05
CA ALA A 12 31.43 -0.21 7.56
C ALA A 12 30.53 0.34 6.43
N LEU A 13 31.11 0.69 5.27
CA LEU A 13 30.35 1.08 4.08
C LEU A 13 29.50 -0.08 3.54
N ALA A 14 30.04 -1.30 3.51
CA ALA A 14 29.29 -2.49 3.11
C ALA A 14 28.12 -2.78 4.07
N LEU A 15 28.35 -2.66 5.39
CA LEU A 15 27.31 -2.87 6.39
C LEU A 15 26.20 -1.82 6.29
N ALA A 16 26.54 -0.55 6.02
CA ALA A 16 25.56 0.52 5.82
C ALA A 16 24.73 0.35 4.53
N VAL A 17 25.30 -0.25 3.47
CA VAL A 17 24.60 -0.48 2.19
C VAL A 17 23.65 -1.68 2.24
N VAL A 18 23.92 -2.69 3.07
CA VAL A 18 23.04 -3.88 3.21
C VAL A 18 21.81 -3.59 4.09
N LEU A 19 21.82 -2.52 4.90
CA LEU A 19 20.80 -2.27 5.92
C LEU A 19 19.53 -1.45 5.54
N PRO A 20 19.39 -0.72 4.41
CA PRO A 20 18.17 0.07 4.22
C PRO A 20 17.12 -0.59 3.31
N VAL A 21 17.22 -1.88 2.99
CA VAL A 21 16.16 -2.60 2.26
C VAL A 21 15.63 -3.73 3.13
N GLY A 22 14.59 -3.40 3.90
CA GLY A 22 13.98 -4.38 4.81
C GLY A 22 12.73 -3.89 5.53
N GLN A 23 12.01 -2.91 5.01
CA GLN A 23 10.61 -2.68 5.40
C GLN A 23 9.73 -3.28 4.33
N ALA A 24 9.65 -4.61 4.33
CA ALA A 24 8.52 -5.29 3.72
C ALA A 24 7.31 -4.90 4.58
N ALA A 25 6.42 -4.08 4.02
CA ALA A 25 5.12 -3.80 4.60
C ALA A 25 4.45 -5.14 4.97
N ASP A 26 4.21 -5.31 6.26
CA ASP A 26 3.43 -6.42 6.80
C ASP A 26 2.04 -6.36 6.14
N LYS A 27 1.64 -7.45 5.46
CA LYS A 27 0.37 -7.54 4.72
C LYS A 27 -0.82 -7.78 5.66
N ASP A 28 -0.57 -7.96 6.94
CA ASP A 28 -1.56 -8.42 7.91
C ASP A 28 -2.31 -7.26 8.59
N GLU A 29 -1.89 -6.00 8.38
CA GLU A 29 -2.56 -4.81 8.94
C GLU A 29 -4.05 -4.70 8.55
N PHE A 30 -4.43 -5.25 7.39
CA PHE A 30 -5.80 -5.19 6.87
C PHE A 30 -6.69 -6.38 7.27
N ALA A 31 -6.13 -7.44 7.86
CA ALA A 31 -6.88 -8.63 8.25
C ALA A 31 -7.99 -8.30 9.27
N ASP A 32 -7.72 -7.32 10.13
CA ASP A 32 -8.65 -6.83 11.15
C ASP A 32 -9.90 -6.13 10.59
N LEU A 33 -9.95 -5.85 9.28
CA LEU A 33 -11.10 -5.20 8.64
C LEU A 33 -12.16 -6.21 8.14
N ILE A 34 -11.83 -7.50 8.10
CA ILE A 34 -12.73 -8.55 7.59
C ILE A 34 -13.94 -8.70 8.54
N GLY A 35 -15.14 -8.64 7.97
CA GLY A 35 -16.40 -8.78 8.72
C GLY A 35 -16.85 -7.50 9.46
N LYS A 36 -16.02 -6.45 9.50
CA LYS A 36 -16.46 -5.13 9.95
C LYS A 36 -17.30 -4.45 8.85
N PRO A 37 -18.20 -3.51 9.22
CA PRO A 37 -18.88 -2.70 8.24
C PRO A 37 -17.87 -2.00 7.32
N ALA A 38 -18.15 -2.01 6.01
CA ALA A 38 -17.33 -1.28 5.05
C ALA A 38 -17.27 0.21 5.45
N PRO A 39 -16.07 0.83 5.40
CA PRO A 39 -15.93 2.26 5.63
C PRO A 39 -16.84 3.04 4.68
N ASP A 40 -17.45 4.10 5.19
CA ASP A 40 -18.27 4.96 4.38
C ASP A 40 -17.38 5.89 3.57
N PHE A 41 -17.67 6.04 2.29
CA PHE A 41 -16.95 6.94 1.40
C PHE A 41 -17.90 7.55 0.38
N GLU A 42 -17.57 8.76 -0.02
CA GLU A 42 -18.27 9.53 -1.03
C GLU A 42 -17.34 9.84 -2.19
N GLY A 43 -17.91 9.93 -3.39
CA GLY A 43 -17.13 10.29 -4.56
C GLY A 43 -17.89 10.16 -5.87
N ASP A 44 -17.22 10.59 -6.93
CA ASP A 44 -17.65 10.37 -8.29
C ASP A 44 -17.19 8.97 -8.71
N PHE A 45 -18.04 7.97 -8.50
CA PHE A 45 -17.69 6.55 -8.74
C PHE A 45 -17.47 6.19 -10.21
N ALA A 46 -17.71 7.12 -11.14
CA ALA A 46 -17.46 6.96 -12.57
C ALA A 46 -16.80 8.22 -13.14
N VAL A 47 -16.12 8.08 -14.27
CA VAL A 47 -15.67 9.23 -15.06
C VAL A 47 -16.92 9.98 -15.54
N ASN A 48 -17.20 11.14 -14.93
CA ASN A 48 -18.45 11.93 -15.06
C ASN A 48 -19.67 11.36 -14.34
N GLY A 49 -19.48 10.50 -13.34
CA GLY A 49 -20.54 10.02 -12.47
C GLY A 49 -21.19 11.16 -11.67
N LYS A 50 -22.38 10.89 -11.11
CA LYS A 50 -22.93 11.75 -10.07
C LYS A 50 -22.22 11.44 -8.75
N PRO A 51 -21.98 12.44 -7.89
CA PRO A 51 -21.54 12.19 -6.53
C PRO A 51 -22.52 11.24 -5.85
N GLY A 52 -21.99 10.23 -5.16
CA GLY A 52 -22.78 9.32 -4.35
C GLY A 52 -22.01 8.90 -3.11
N LYS A 53 -22.72 8.27 -2.17
CA LYS A 53 -22.15 7.75 -0.93
C LYS A 53 -22.42 6.26 -0.80
N LEU A 54 -21.48 5.50 -0.26
CA LEU A 54 -21.67 4.05 -0.06
C LEU A 54 -22.86 3.76 0.86
N SER A 55 -23.08 4.60 1.89
CA SER A 55 -24.22 4.48 2.81
C SER A 55 -25.58 4.45 2.11
N ASP A 56 -25.71 5.09 0.96
CA ASP A 56 -26.98 5.21 0.22
C ASP A 56 -27.35 3.89 -0.47
N LEU A 57 -26.38 2.99 -0.64
CA LEU A 57 -26.53 1.68 -1.25
C LEU A 57 -26.78 0.55 -0.22
N LYS A 58 -26.97 0.90 1.06
CA LYS A 58 -27.24 -0.09 2.11
C LYS A 58 -28.46 -0.96 1.78
N GLY A 59 -28.34 -2.26 2.04
CA GLY A 59 -29.36 -3.26 1.72
C GLY A 59 -29.30 -3.79 0.29
N LYS A 60 -28.35 -3.33 -0.53
CA LYS A 60 -28.04 -3.89 -1.85
C LYS A 60 -26.71 -4.64 -1.80
N VAL A 61 -26.57 -5.62 -2.69
CA VAL A 61 -25.25 -6.21 -2.99
C VAL A 61 -24.51 -5.23 -3.90
N VAL A 62 -23.33 -4.81 -3.48
CA VAL A 62 -22.51 -3.80 -4.18
C VAL A 62 -21.13 -4.40 -4.44
N LEU A 63 -20.65 -4.30 -5.67
CA LEU A 63 -19.28 -4.61 -6.05
C LEU A 63 -18.48 -3.30 -6.10
N VAL A 64 -17.37 -3.24 -5.36
CA VAL A 64 -16.42 -2.12 -5.42
C VAL A 64 -15.22 -2.58 -6.21
N ASP A 65 -14.95 -1.88 -7.32
CA ASP A 65 -13.84 -2.17 -8.21
C ASP A 65 -12.83 -1.01 -8.19
N PHE A 66 -11.59 -1.32 -7.81
CA PHE A 66 -10.49 -0.36 -7.77
C PHE A 66 -9.61 -0.58 -8.99
N TRP A 67 -9.79 0.26 -10.01
CA TRP A 67 -9.07 0.18 -11.26
C TRP A 67 -8.40 1.51 -11.61
N ALA A 68 -7.48 1.46 -12.57
CA ALA A 68 -6.88 2.64 -13.15
C ALA A 68 -6.63 2.42 -14.64
N VAL A 69 -6.68 3.50 -15.44
CA VAL A 69 -6.45 3.46 -16.89
C VAL A 69 -5.06 2.93 -17.29
N TRP A 70 -4.11 2.98 -16.36
CA TRP A 70 -2.73 2.55 -16.51
C TRP A 70 -2.45 1.23 -15.79
N CYS A 71 -3.45 0.63 -15.14
CA CYS A 71 -3.30 -0.69 -14.57
C CYS A 71 -3.19 -1.72 -15.70
N GLY A 72 -2.28 -2.68 -15.57
CA GLY A 72 -2.20 -3.82 -16.48
C GLY A 72 -3.47 -4.70 -16.40
N PRO A 73 -3.53 -5.82 -17.15
CA PRO A 73 -4.66 -6.75 -17.01
C PRO A 73 -4.87 -7.12 -15.54
N CYS A 74 -6.09 -6.87 -15.07
CA CYS A 74 -6.54 -7.09 -13.69
C CYS A 74 -6.62 -8.58 -13.36
#